data_AF-A0AAD6TNF8-F1
#
_entry.id   AF-A0AAD6TNF8-F1
#
_cell.length_a   1.000
_cell.length_b   1.000
_cell.length_c   1.000
_cell.angle_alpha   90.00
_cell.angle_beta   90.00
_cell.angle_gamma   90.00
#
_symmetry.space_group_name_H-M   'P 1'
#
loop_
_entity.id
_entity.type
_entity.pdbx_description
1 polymer ?
#
loop_
_entity_poly.entity_id
_entity_poly.type
_entity_poly.pdbx_seq_one_letter_code
_entity_poly.pdbx_strand_id
1 'polypeptide(L)'
;MDRLAAVQSQADSLATKNRELRDKNKHLVTRTDDAARKLHNKARQATRARTAADGLRAELNRSKHARAVQTGRFLRRKHDGIVRAMTNAKMGKDQRWMKGKGGIFTEASREMFRELVALKVAPDNVDPIHTVGTGLGIDVQDHISGRHVGRVVEEGGITSDLQVAKEMSDSKAVALSGDGTTIKHIHPMSPQ
;
A
#
# COMPACT_ATOMS: atom_id res chain seq x y z
N MET A 1 -74.48 79.57 -18.54
CA MET A 1 -73.77 78.75 -19.55
C MET A 1 -72.27 78.60 -19.23
N ASP A 2 -71.61 79.60 -18.64
CA ASP A 2 -70.15 79.58 -18.43
C ASP A 2 -69.59 78.51 -17.47
N ARG A 3 -70.33 78.14 -16.41
CA ARG A 3 -69.86 77.12 -15.46
C ARG A 3 -69.75 75.72 -16.07
N LEU A 4 -70.61 75.38 -17.02
CA LEU A 4 -70.58 74.08 -17.70
C LEU A 4 -69.37 73.97 -18.65
N ALA A 5 -69.04 75.05 -19.36
CA ALA A 5 -67.85 75.10 -20.22
C ALA A 5 -66.54 75.00 -19.43
N ALA A 6 -66.47 75.65 -18.25
CA ALA A 6 -65.31 75.56 -17.37
C ALA A 6 -65.11 74.15 -16.79
N VAL A 7 -66.20 73.46 -16.41
CA VAL A 7 -66.16 72.08 -15.94
C VAL A 7 -65.72 71.12 -17.06
N GLN A 8 -66.20 71.33 -18.28
CA GLN A 8 -65.80 70.51 -19.44
C GLN A 8 -64.30 70.67 -19.77
N SER A 9 -63.81 71.93 -19.78
CA SER A 9 -62.38 72.24 -19.94
C SER A 9 -61.50 71.59 -18.87
N GLN A 10 -61.96 71.62 -17.61
CA GLN A 10 -61.25 70.95 -16.52
C GLN A 10 -61.26 69.43 -16.68
N ALA A 11 -62.37 68.84 -17.11
CA ALA A 11 -62.47 67.40 -17.38
C ALA A 11 -61.51 66.95 -18.50
N ASP A 12 -61.41 67.72 -19.58
CA ASP A 12 -60.50 67.43 -20.70
C ASP A 12 -59.03 67.58 -20.26
N SER A 13 -58.71 68.61 -19.48
CA SER A 13 -57.37 68.77 -18.88
C SER A 13 -57.00 67.60 -17.96
N LEU A 14 -57.94 67.13 -17.13
CA LEU A 14 -57.73 65.96 -16.28
C LEU A 14 -57.57 64.67 -17.11
N ALA A 15 -58.32 64.52 -18.20
CA ALA A 15 -58.19 63.38 -19.11
C ALA A 15 -56.80 63.32 -19.78
N THR A 16 -56.28 64.46 -20.24
CA THR A 16 -54.92 64.53 -20.82
C THR A 16 -53.83 64.20 -19.80
N LYS A 17 -53.90 64.76 -18.58
CA LYS A 17 -52.97 64.43 -17.49
C LYS A 17 -53.03 62.96 -17.10
N ASN A 18 -54.23 62.37 -17.05
CA ASN A 18 -54.38 60.94 -16.76
C ASN A 18 -53.77 60.06 -17.86
N ARG A 19 -53.88 60.46 -19.13
CA ARG A 19 -53.22 59.74 -20.24
C ARG A 19 -51.69 59.83 -20.10
N GLU A 20 -51.15 61.01 -19.84
CA GLU A 20 -49.71 61.22 -19.64
C GLU A 20 -49.17 60.43 -18.43
N LEU A 21 -49.91 60.41 -17.32
CA LEU A 21 -49.55 59.63 -16.13
C LEU A 21 -49.55 58.13 -16.41
N ARG A 22 -50.49 57.62 -17.23
CA ARG A 22 -50.51 56.21 -17.64
C ARG A 22 -49.29 55.87 -18.49
N ASP A 23 -48.90 56.72 -19.43
CA ASP A 23 -47.72 56.49 -20.27
C ASP A 23 -46.43 56.53 -19.44
N LYS A 24 -46.30 57.50 -18.51
CA LYS A 24 -45.19 57.55 -17.55
C LYS A 24 -45.13 56.30 -16.68
N ASN A 25 -46.27 55.83 -16.16
CA ASN A 25 -46.34 54.60 -15.37
C ASN A 25 -45.93 53.37 -16.19
N LYS A 26 -46.37 53.29 -17.45
CA LYS A 26 -45.96 52.20 -18.36
C LYS A 26 -44.46 52.19 -18.59
N HIS A 27 -43.86 53.36 -18.84
CA HIS A 27 -42.42 53.49 -18.98
C HIS A 27 -41.67 53.13 -17.69
N LEU A 28 -42.18 53.54 -16.52
CA LEU A 28 -41.58 53.18 -15.23
C LEU A 28 -41.60 51.66 -15.01
N VAL A 29 -42.72 50.99 -15.28
CA VAL A 29 -42.84 49.53 -15.16
C VAL A 29 -41.82 48.81 -16.05
N THR A 30 -41.69 49.23 -17.31
CA THR A 30 -40.70 48.61 -18.21
C THR A 30 -39.26 48.80 -17.72
N ARG A 31 -38.93 49.99 -17.19
CA ARG A 31 -37.60 50.27 -16.62
C ARG A 31 -37.33 49.44 -15.36
N THR A 32 -38.32 49.24 -14.51
CA THR A 32 -38.18 48.41 -13.31
C THR A 32 -37.99 46.94 -13.67
N ASP A 33 -38.70 46.43 -14.69
CA ASP A 33 -38.55 45.05 -15.16
C ASP A 33 -37.17 44.80 -15.75
N ASP A 34 -36.66 45.73 -16.56
CA ASP A 34 -35.31 45.64 -17.13
C ASP A 34 -34.22 45.73 -16.04
N ALA A 35 -34.42 46.59 -15.03
CA ALA A 35 -33.52 46.67 -13.89
C ALA A 35 -33.53 45.37 -13.08
N ALA A 36 -34.70 44.78 -12.84
CA ALA A 36 -34.86 43.50 -12.14
C ALA A 36 -34.15 42.35 -12.90
N ARG A 37 -34.32 42.28 -14.22
CA ARG A 37 -33.61 41.30 -15.08
C ARG A 37 -32.10 41.46 -15.01
N LYS A 38 -31.60 42.70 -15.08
CA LYS A 38 -30.16 43.00 -14.96
C LYS A 38 -29.61 42.60 -13.60
N LEU A 39 -30.33 42.89 -12.52
CA LEU A 39 -29.94 42.51 -11.16
C LEU A 39 -29.92 40.99 -10.99
N HIS A 40 -30.95 40.29 -11.46
CA HIS A 40 -31.00 38.83 -11.41
C HIS A 40 -29.84 38.17 -12.17
N ASN A 41 -29.51 38.67 -13.37
CA ASN A 41 -28.38 38.15 -14.14
C ASN A 41 -27.04 38.40 -13.44
N LYS A 42 -26.84 39.58 -12.84
CA LYS A 42 -25.66 39.89 -12.02
C LYS A 42 -25.59 39.00 -10.78
N ALA A 43 -26.70 38.74 -10.11
CA ALA A 43 -26.76 37.84 -8.94
C ALA A 43 -26.39 36.39 -9.33
N ARG A 44 -26.85 35.91 -10.49
CA ARG A 44 -26.43 34.61 -11.04
C ARG A 44 -24.95 34.57 -11.38
N GLN A 45 -24.39 35.65 -11.92
CA GLN A 45 -22.97 35.73 -12.20
C GLN A 45 -22.13 35.72 -10.91
N ALA A 46 -22.56 36.47 -9.89
CA ALA A 46 -21.88 36.52 -8.61
C ALA A 46 -21.92 35.18 -7.85
N THR A 47 -23.06 34.47 -7.89
CA THR A 47 -23.19 33.15 -7.28
C THR A 47 -22.29 32.12 -7.97
N ARG A 48 -22.25 32.10 -9.31
CA ARG A 48 -21.33 31.24 -10.08
C ARG A 48 -19.86 31.54 -9.76
N ALA A 49 -19.49 32.81 -9.65
CA ALA A 49 -18.14 33.21 -9.28
C ALA A 49 -17.76 32.74 -7.87
N ARG A 50 -18.67 32.84 -6.90
CA ARG A 50 -18.46 32.32 -5.54
C ARG A 50 -18.28 30.81 -5.53
N THR A 51 -19.15 30.06 -6.18
CA THR A 51 -19.03 28.59 -6.24
C THR A 51 -17.74 28.14 -6.91
N ALA A 52 -17.29 28.86 -7.95
CA ALA A 52 -16.01 28.57 -8.59
C ALA A 52 -14.82 28.86 -7.65
N ALA A 53 -14.85 29.99 -6.93
CA ALA A 53 -13.81 30.34 -5.95
C ALA A 53 -13.75 29.33 -4.79
N ASP A 54 -14.90 28.86 -4.31
CA ASP A 54 -14.95 27.84 -3.25
C ASP A 54 -14.45 26.48 -3.73
N GLY A 55 -14.73 26.11 -4.99
CA GLY A 55 -14.16 24.93 -5.64
C GLY A 55 -12.63 24.98 -5.71
N LEU A 56 -12.07 26.12 -6.15
CA LEU A 56 -10.62 26.34 -6.22
C LEU A 56 -9.97 26.30 -4.82
N ARG A 57 -10.62 26.88 -3.80
CA ARG A 57 -10.13 26.82 -2.41
C ARG A 57 -10.10 25.38 -1.88
N ALA A 58 -11.14 24.60 -2.16
CA ALA A 58 -11.19 23.20 -1.75
C ALA A 58 -10.09 22.38 -2.42
N GLU A 59 -9.81 22.61 -3.70
CA GLU A 59 -8.73 21.96 -4.44
C GLU A 59 -7.34 22.33 -3.92
N LEU A 60 -7.12 23.61 -3.61
CA LEU A 60 -5.88 24.07 -3.00
C LEU A 60 -5.64 23.39 -1.64
N ASN A 61 -6.67 23.28 -0.80
CA ASN A 61 -6.58 22.63 0.49
C ASN A 61 -6.30 21.12 0.37
N ARG A 62 -6.95 20.44 -0.60
CA ARG A 62 -6.64 19.03 -0.91
C ARG A 62 -5.17 18.86 -1.33
N SER A 63 -4.67 19.73 -2.19
CA SER A 63 -3.28 19.70 -2.66
C SER A 63 -2.28 19.96 -1.53
N LYS A 64 -2.56 20.94 -0.65
CA LYS A 64 -1.75 21.21 0.54
C LYS A 64 -1.70 20.01 1.48
N HIS A 65 -2.86 19.39 1.75
CA HIS A 65 -2.94 18.21 2.60
C HIS A 65 -2.15 17.03 2.01
N ALA A 66 -2.30 16.77 0.71
CA ALA A 66 -1.54 15.72 0.01
C ALA A 66 -0.02 15.93 0.13
N ARG A 67 0.46 17.17 -0.07
CA ARG A 67 1.88 17.50 0.12
C ARG A 67 2.33 17.31 1.56
N ALA A 68 1.55 17.77 2.54
CA ALA A 68 1.88 17.61 3.96
C ALA A 68 1.98 16.13 4.37
N VAL A 69 1.10 15.27 3.85
CA VAL A 69 1.17 13.82 4.06
C VAL A 69 2.42 13.23 3.44
N GLN A 70 2.79 13.63 2.22
CA GLN A 70 4.01 13.16 1.55
C GLN A 70 5.28 13.56 2.33
N THR A 71 5.38 14.83 2.72
CA THR A 71 6.53 15.33 3.50
C THR A 71 6.60 14.68 4.88
N GLY A 72 5.45 14.51 5.54
CA GLY A 72 5.38 13.82 6.84
C GLY A 72 5.84 12.37 6.77
N ARG A 73 5.41 11.63 5.73
CA ARG A 73 5.88 10.24 5.50
C ARG A 73 7.37 10.18 5.24
N PHE A 74 7.92 11.11 4.46
CA PHE A 74 9.36 11.18 4.18
C PHE A 74 10.19 11.45 5.44
N LEU A 75 9.78 12.45 6.24
CA LEU A 75 10.47 12.78 7.49
C LEU A 75 10.40 11.63 8.50
N ARG A 76 9.24 10.97 8.62
CA ARG A 76 9.09 9.80 9.49
C ARG A 76 10.00 8.65 9.06
N ARG A 77 10.07 8.34 7.76
CA ARG A 77 11.00 7.31 7.24
C ARG A 77 12.46 7.64 7.54
N LYS A 78 12.87 8.91 7.41
CA LYS A 78 14.22 9.34 7.79
C LYS A 78 14.47 9.16 9.29
N HIS A 79 13.54 9.61 10.13
CA HIS A 79 13.64 9.44 11.58
C HIS A 79 13.74 7.96 11.97
N ASP A 80 12.86 7.11 11.46
CA ASP A 80 12.87 5.67 11.75
C ASP A 80 14.16 5.00 11.25
N GLY A 81 14.69 5.45 10.10
CA GLY A 81 15.99 5.01 9.59
C GLY A 81 17.15 5.40 10.51
N ILE A 82 17.15 6.63 11.04
CA ILE A 82 18.16 7.11 12.00
C ILE A 82 18.05 6.34 13.32
N VAL A 83 16.84 6.15 13.85
CA VAL A 83 16.61 5.38 15.08
C VAL A 83 17.09 3.94 14.91
N ARG A 84 16.76 3.28 13.80
CA ARG A 84 17.28 1.94 13.49
C ARG A 84 18.81 1.89 13.38
N ALA A 85 19.42 2.88 12.75
CA ALA A 85 20.88 2.97 12.66
C ALA A 85 21.51 3.14 14.05
N MET A 86 20.92 3.97 14.91
CA MET A 86 21.37 4.19 16.29
C MET A 86 21.17 2.95 17.17
N THR A 87 20.04 2.25 17.05
CA THR A 87 19.83 0.98 17.77
C THR A 87 20.83 -0.08 17.31
N ASN A 88 21.06 -0.19 16.00
CA ASN A 88 22.06 -1.11 15.45
C ASN A 88 23.49 -0.77 15.88
N ALA A 89 23.83 0.52 15.99
CA ALA A 89 25.13 0.97 16.47
C ALA A 89 25.32 0.75 17.98
N LYS A 90 24.26 0.94 18.79
CA LYS A 90 24.29 0.68 20.24
C LYS A 90 24.33 -0.81 20.58
N MET A 91 23.76 -1.66 19.73
CA MET A 91 23.66 -3.10 19.96
C MET A 91 24.97 -3.85 19.70
N GLY A 92 26.07 -3.17 19.35
CA GLY A 92 27.41 -3.79 19.22
C GLY A 92 27.34 -5.16 18.56
N LYS A 93 26.91 -5.22 17.29
CA LYS A 93 26.55 -6.48 16.63
C LYS A 93 27.65 -7.52 16.83
N ASP A 94 27.31 -8.61 17.52
CA ASP A 94 28.16 -9.78 17.56
C ASP A 94 28.27 -10.33 16.13
N GLN A 95 29.46 -10.18 15.56
CA GLN A 95 29.79 -10.69 14.24
C GLN A 95 30.09 -12.17 14.39
N ARG A 96 29.30 -13.02 13.73
CA ARG A 96 29.55 -14.46 13.71
C ARG A 96 29.70 -14.99 12.30
N TRP A 97 30.72 -15.81 12.12
CA TRP A 97 30.96 -16.56 10.90
C TRP A 97 30.37 -17.95 11.03
N MET A 98 29.72 -18.42 9.97
CA MET A 98 29.30 -19.82 9.87
C MET A 98 30.46 -20.72 9.44
N LYS A 99 31.46 -20.12 8.78
CA LYS A 99 32.68 -20.81 8.37
C LYS A 99 33.74 -20.72 9.46
N GLY A 100 34.40 -21.84 9.70
CA GLY A 100 35.60 -21.91 10.53
C GLY A 100 36.85 -21.45 9.77
N LYS A 101 38.02 -21.67 10.39
CA LYS A 101 39.31 -21.46 9.73
C LYS A 101 39.38 -22.33 8.47
N GLY A 102 39.69 -21.71 7.33
CA GLY A 102 39.77 -22.38 6.03
C GLY A 102 38.51 -22.31 5.17
N GLY A 103 37.48 -21.56 5.57
CA GLY A 103 36.29 -21.33 4.73
C GLY A 103 35.33 -22.52 4.66
N ILE A 104 35.53 -23.53 5.51
CA ILE A 104 34.67 -24.71 5.63
C ILE A 104 33.58 -24.40 6.67
N PHE A 105 32.32 -24.74 6.35
CA PHE A 105 31.23 -24.63 7.31
C PHE A 105 31.47 -25.52 8.52
N THR A 106 31.31 -24.95 9.71
CA THR A 106 31.48 -25.69 10.97
C THR A 106 30.43 -26.78 11.10
N GLU A 107 30.72 -27.81 11.90
CA GLU A 107 29.78 -28.93 12.10
C GLU A 107 28.46 -28.45 12.70
N ALA A 108 28.50 -27.53 13.67
CA ALA A 108 27.30 -26.90 14.23
C ALA A 108 26.45 -26.18 13.18
N SER A 109 27.09 -25.53 12.19
CA SER A 109 26.35 -24.90 11.08
C SER A 109 25.72 -25.94 10.16
N ARG A 110 26.44 -27.03 9.89
CA ARG A 110 25.95 -28.16 9.07
C ARG A 110 24.75 -28.84 9.71
N GLU A 111 24.79 -29.08 11.01
CA GLU A 111 23.68 -29.63 11.81
C GLU A 111 22.46 -28.71 11.74
N MET A 112 22.64 -27.42 12.02
CA MET A 112 21.57 -26.42 11.89
C MET A 112 20.93 -26.43 10.50
N PHE A 113 21.71 -26.54 9.41
CA PHE A 113 21.12 -26.63 8.06
C PHE A 113 20.26 -27.88 7.88
N ARG A 114 20.68 -29.04 8.42
CA ARG A 114 19.89 -30.28 8.36
C ARG A 114 18.59 -30.15 9.15
N GLU A 115 18.62 -29.53 10.32
CA GLU A 115 17.42 -29.27 11.12
C GLU A 115 16.44 -28.34 10.40
N LEU A 116 16.92 -27.27 9.78
CA LEU A 116 16.07 -26.36 9.00
C LEU A 116 15.38 -27.09 7.84
N VAL A 117 16.09 -27.99 7.15
CA VAL A 117 15.52 -28.81 6.08
C VAL A 117 14.50 -29.80 6.65
N ALA A 118 14.76 -30.41 7.81
CA ALA A 118 13.81 -31.27 8.51
C ALA A 118 12.51 -30.52 8.88
N LEU A 119 12.63 -29.25 9.27
CA LEU A 119 11.51 -28.32 9.52
C LEU A 119 10.82 -27.81 8.24
N LYS A 120 11.13 -28.39 7.07
CA LYS A 120 10.54 -28.05 5.76
C LYS A 120 10.84 -26.63 5.29
N VAL A 121 11.93 -26.03 5.78
CA VAL A 121 12.42 -24.77 5.22
C VAL A 121 13.10 -25.05 3.89
N ALA A 122 12.54 -24.54 2.80
CA ALA A 122 13.10 -24.76 1.47
C ALA A 122 14.51 -24.13 1.38
N PRO A 123 15.52 -24.84 0.84
CA PRO A 123 16.89 -24.32 0.71
C PRO A 123 16.99 -23.07 -0.17
N ASP A 124 16.02 -22.90 -1.06
CA ASP A 124 15.94 -21.79 -2.01
C ASP A 124 15.15 -20.58 -1.48
N ASN A 125 14.49 -20.71 -0.32
CA ASN A 125 13.75 -19.62 0.27
C ASN A 125 14.67 -18.66 1.01
N VAL A 126 14.33 -17.36 0.89
CA VAL A 126 14.94 -16.18 1.51
C VAL A 126 15.70 -16.52 2.80
N ASP A 127 17.02 -16.31 2.78
CA ASP A 127 18.00 -16.66 3.80
C ASP A 127 17.45 -16.60 5.25
N PRO A 128 16.94 -17.73 5.76
CA PRO A 128 16.25 -17.78 7.05
C PRO A 128 17.21 -17.45 8.19
N ILE A 129 18.49 -17.77 7.99
CA ILE A 129 19.54 -17.62 8.98
C ILE A 129 19.91 -16.14 9.14
N HIS A 130 20.01 -15.39 8.05
CA HIS A 130 20.21 -13.94 8.15
C HIS A 130 18.98 -13.25 8.73
N THR A 131 17.78 -13.76 8.44
CA THR A 131 16.53 -13.23 9.01
C THR A 131 16.47 -13.43 10.52
N VAL A 132 16.76 -14.65 11.00
CA VAL A 132 16.81 -14.97 12.43
C VAL A 132 17.98 -14.26 13.11
N GLY A 133 19.17 -14.23 12.50
CA GLY A 133 20.34 -13.52 13.00
C GLY A 133 20.06 -12.03 13.19
N THR A 134 19.44 -11.39 12.19
CA THR A 134 19.02 -9.98 12.29
C THR A 134 18.02 -9.77 13.42
N GLY A 135 17.06 -10.69 13.61
CA GLY A 135 16.10 -10.64 14.71
C GLY A 135 16.76 -10.76 16.10
N LEU A 136 17.90 -11.45 16.19
CA LEU A 136 18.69 -11.65 17.41
C LEU A 136 19.83 -10.63 17.58
N GLY A 137 19.99 -9.68 16.65
CA GLY A 137 21.09 -8.71 16.66
C GLY A 137 22.47 -9.26 16.27
N ILE A 138 22.51 -10.46 15.71
CA ILE A 138 23.72 -11.13 15.22
C ILE A 138 23.87 -10.83 13.73
N ASP A 139 25.04 -10.33 13.33
CA ASP A 139 25.38 -10.17 11.93
C ASP A 139 26.05 -11.47 11.44
N VAL A 140 25.37 -12.18 10.55
CA VAL A 140 25.94 -13.35 9.88
C VAL A 140 26.60 -12.85 8.59
N GLN A 141 27.92 -13.02 8.49
CA GLN A 141 28.70 -12.50 7.36
C GLN A 141 28.73 -13.44 6.15
N ASP A 142 28.58 -14.74 6.39
CA ASP A 142 28.66 -15.76 5.36
C ASP A 142 27.29 -16.00 4.73
N HIS A 143 27.25 -16.26 3.43
CA HIS A 143 26.06 -16.79 2.75
C HIS A 143 26.27 -18.26 2.37
N ILE A 144 25.18 -19.04 2.40
CA ILE A 144 25.15 -20.42 1.93
C ILE A 144 24.20 -20.52 0.74
N SER A 145 24.66 -21.20 -0.32
CA SER A 145 23.80 -21.48 -1.48
C SER A 145 22.94 -22.72 -1.23
N GLY A 146 21.73 -22.77 -1.81
CA GLY A 146 20.85 -23.94 -1.74
C GLY A 146 21.53 -25.24 -2.22
N ARG A 147 22.42 -25.14 -3.23
CA ARG A 147 23.27 -26.27 -3.66
C ARG A 147 24.17 -26.81 -2.55
N HIS A 148 24.75 -25.93 -1.74
CA HIS A 148 25.61 -26.36 -0.64
C HIS A 148 24.80 -27.00 0.48
N VAL A 149 23.63 -26.44 0.81
CA VAL A 149 22.67 -27.07 1.74
C VAL A 149 22.29 -28.47 1.26
N GLY A 150 21.96 -28.62 -0.02
CA GLY A 150 21.66 -29.92 -0.64
C GLY A 150 22.78 -30.94 -0.43
N ARG A 151 24.04 -30.56 -0.68
CA ARG A 151 25.19 -31.44 -0.41
C ARG A 151 25.33 -31.82 1.05
N VAL A 152 25.16 -30.88 1.98
CA VAL A 152 25.27 -31.16 3.43
C VAL A 152 24.20 -32.16 3.90
N VAL A 153 23.00 -32.09 3.32
CA VAL A 153 21.91 -33.03 3.59
C VAL A 153 22.20 -34.39 2.97
N GLU A 154 22.65 -34.43 1.71
CA GLU A 154 23.02 -35.65 1.00
C GLU A 154 24.17 -36.39 1.69
N GLU A 155 25.23 -35.68 2.07
CA GLU A 155 26.35 -36.20 2.87
C GLU A 155 25.84 -36.79 4.20
N GLY A 156 24.89 -36.13 4.85
CA GLY A 156 24.26 -36.62 6.08
C GLY A 156 23.47 -37.92 5.86
N GLY A 157 22.70 -37.99 4.77
CA GLY A 157 21.96 -39.19 4.37
C GLY A 157 22.89 -40.37 4.07
N ILE A 158 23.92 -40.15 3.25
CA ILE A 158 24.93 -41.18 2.93
C ILE A 158 25.61 -41.69 4.21
N THR A 159 25.92 -40.80 5.15
CA THR A 159 26.52 -41.19 6.43
C THR A 159 25.56 -42.06 7.25
N SER A 160 24.27 -41.71 7.26
CA SER A 160 23.23 -42.52 7.91
C SER A 160 23.09 -43.90 7.27
N ASP A 161 23.09 -43.98 5.93
CA ASP A 161 23.00 -45.25 5.21
C ASP A 161 24.20 -46.15 5.47
N LEU A 162 25.42 -45.58 5.47
CA LEU A 162 26.64 -46.29 5.82
C LEU A 162 26.62 -46.79 7.26
N GLN A 163 26.09 -45.98 8.19
CA GLN A 163 25.94 -46.39 9.58
C GLN A 163 24.97 -47.57 9.71
N VAL A 164 23.80 -47.49 9.08
CA VAL A 164 22.83 -48.59 9.06
C VAL A 164 23.43 -49.84 8.43
N ALA A 165 24.14 -49.72 7.31
CA ALA A 165 24.80 -50.86 6.66
C ALA A 165 25.84 -51.53 7.56
N LYS A 166 26.63 -50.73 8.30
CA LYS A 166 27.59 -51.24 9.28
C LYS A 166 26.91 -51.93 10.45
N GLU A 167 25.87 -51.33 11.01
CA GLU A 167 25.09 -51.93 12.10
C GLU A 167 24.43 -53.25 11.66
N MET A 168 23.95 -53.32 10.42
CA MET A 168 23.44 -54.55 9.82
C MET A 168 24.54 -55.61 9.66
N SER A 169 25.73 -55.25 9.18
CA SER A 169 26.85 -56.18 9.02
C SER A 169 27.37 -56.75 10.33
N ASP A 170 27.33 -55.94 11.40
CA ASP A 170 27.81 -56.31 12.73
C ASP A 170 26.74 -57.08 13.54
N SER A 171 25.47 -57.10 13.09
CA SER A 171 24.39 -57.77 13.80
C SER A 171 24.39 -59.29 13.58
N LYS A 172 24.01 -60.07 14.61
CA LYS A 172 23.89 -61.53 14.51
C LYS A 172 22.69 -62.00 13.70
N ALA A 173 21.64 -61.17 13.62
CA ALA A 173 20.41 -61.45 12.89
C ALA A 173 19.71 -60.13 12.57
N VAL A 174 19.26 -59.98 11.33
CA VAL A 174 18.44 -58.84 10.87
C VAL A 174 17.03 -59.36 10.60
N ALA A 175 16.02 -58.78 11.25
CA ALA A 175 14.62 -59.05 10.93
C ALA A 175 14.11 -57.95 9.99
N LEU A 176 13.78 -58.32 8.75
CA LEU A 176 13.13 -57.45 7.78
C LEU A 176 11.63 -57.79 7.74
N SER A 177 10.79 -56.85 8.14
CA SER A 177 9.34 -56.94 7.96
C SER A 177 8.95 -56.09 6.75
N GLY A 178 8.57 -56.73 5.66
CA GLY A 178 8.01 -56.04 4.50
C GLY A 178 6.54 -55.74 4.73
N ASP A 179 6.20 -54.47 4.93
CA ASP A 179 4.83 -53.99 4.70
C ASP A 179 4.58 -54.03 3.18
N GLY A 180 3.73 -54.95 2.73
CA GLY A 180 3.38 -55.13 1.32
C GLY A 180 2.52 -54.00 0.75
N THR A 181 2.87 -52.74 0.98
CA THR A 181 2.20 -51.59 0.37
C THR A 181 2.70 -51.39 -1.06
N THR A 182 2.04 -52.07 -2.00
CA THR A 182 2.24 -51.82 -3.43
C THR A 182 1.63 -50.47 -3.79
N ILE A 183 2.46 -49.55 -4.29
CA ILE A 183 1.99 -48.32 -4.95
C ILE A 183 1.23 -48.76 -6.21
N LYS A 184 -0.08 -48.52 -6.25
CA LYS A 184 -0.96 -48.87 -7.39
C LYS A 184 -0.40 -48.25 -8.68
N HIS A 185 0.12 -49.09 -9.59
CA HIS A 185 0.64 -48.83 -10.95
C HIS A 185 2.15 -48.96 -11.22
N ILE A 186 2.94 -49.66 -10.40
CA ILE A 186 4.28 -50.12 -10.84
C ILE A 186 4.43 -51.62 -10.55
N HIS A 187 4.34 -52.44 -11.59
CA HIS A 187 4.68 -53.86 -11.55
C HIS A 187 6.16 -54.04 -11.91
N PRO A 188 7.03 -54.51 -11.01
CA PRO A 188 8.29 -55.11 -11.40
C PRO A 188 8.00 -56.54 -11.84
N MET A 189 7.64 -56.73 -13.12
CA MET A 189 7.61 -58.07 -13.72
C MET A 189 9.03 -58.56 -14.01
N SER A 190 9.22 -59.83 -13.68
CA SER A 190 10.39 -60.69 -13.84
C SER A 190 11.04 -60.67 -15.25
N PRO A 191 12.37 -60.88 -15.35
CA PRO A 191 13.01 -61.22 -16.60
C PRO A 191 12.59 -62.64 -17.04
N GLN A 192 12.25 -62.79 -18.33
CA GLN A 192 12.15 -64.08 -19.02
C GLN A 192 13.54 -64.67 -19.27
#